data_AF-A0A7Y5VAN6-F1
#
_entry.id   AF-A0A7Y5VAN6-F1
#
_cell.length_a   1.000
_cell.length_b   1.000
_cell.length_c   1.000
_cell.angle_alpha   90.00
_cell.angle_beta   90.00
_cell.angle_gamma   90.00
#
_symmetry.space_group_name_H-M   'P 1'
#
loop_
_entity.id
_entity.type
_entity.pdbx_description
1 polymer ?
#
loop_
_entity_poly.entity_id
_entity_poly.type
_entity_poly.pdbx_seq_one_letter_code
_entity_poly.pdbx_strand_id
1 'polypeptide(L)'
;MSVTRRGALRLLAAPVGLAALGLTPSGLTLAAERGPGAKLKVLVAGGHPDDPESGCGGTMARYADAGHDVVALYLTRGEAGIEGTSHVDAARIRT
;
A
#
# COMPACT_ATOMS: atom_id res chain seq x y z
N MET A 1 14.61 12.92 2.89
CA MET A 1 14.16 13.69 1.71
C MET A 1 12.73 13.29 1.38
N SER A 2 11.76 14.19 1.52
CA SER A 2 10.35 13.92 1.20
C SER A 2 10.13 14.11 -0.31
N VAL A 3 9.76 13.04 -1.02
CA VAL A 3 9.43 13.10 -2.45
C VAL A 3 7.96 13.48 -2.57
N THR A 4 7.67 14.67 -3.11
CA THR A 4 6.30 15.13 -3.38
C THR A 4 5.89 14.81 -4.81
N ARG A 5 4.58 14.63 -5.08
CA ARG A 5 4.04 14.36 -6.44
C ARG A 5 4.50 15.38 -7.48
N ARG A 6 4.69 16.64 -7.09
CA ARG A 6 5.25 17.71 -7.95
C ARG A 6 6.72 17.50 -8.30
N GLY A 7 7.51 16.94 -7.38
CA GLY A 7 8.90 16.59 -7.62
C GLY A 7 9.04 15.50 -8.68
N ALA A 8 8.18 14.47 -8.60
CA ALA A 8 8.16 13.37 -9.57
C ALA A 8 7.79 13.86 -10.99
N LEU A 9 6.85 14.79 -11.11
CA LEU A 9 6.42 15.32 -12.42
C LEU A 9 7.52 16.13 -13.13
N ARG A 10 8.36 16.85 -12.37
CA ARG A 10 9.49 17.60 -12.94
C ARG A 10 10.62 16.69 -13.42
N LEU A 11 10.84 15.55 -12.77
CA LEU A 11 11.81 14.55 -13.23
C LEU A 11 11.36 13.83 -14.52
N LEU A 12 10.05 13.69 -14.74
CA LEU A 12 9.49 13.03 -15.93
C LEU A 12 9.39 13.93 -17.17
N ALA A 13 9.46 15.25 -17.02
CA ALA A 13 9.38 16.19 -18.14
C ALA A 13 10.73 16.44 -18.85
N ALA A 14 11.86 16.21 -18.18
CA ALA A 14 13.20 16.38 -18.75
C ALA A 14 13.63 15.31 -19.79
N PRO A 15 13.27 14.02 -19.69
CA PRO A 15 13.81 12.99 -20.58
C PRO A 15 13.10 12.91 -21.96
N VAL A 16 11.91 13.49 -22.11
CA VAL A 16 11.14 13.40 -23.37
C VAL A 16 11.82 14.16 -24.50
N GLY A 17 12.46 15.31 -24.21
CA GLY A 17 13.16 16.11 -25.22
C GLY A 17 14.51 15.51 -25.66
N LEU A 18 15.16 14.71 -24.81
CA LEU A 18 16.50 14.18 -25.08
C LEU A 18 16.48 12.81 -25.80
N ALA A 19 15.41 12.02 -25.59
CA ALA A 19 15.21 10.75 -26.29
C ALA A 19 15.05 10.90 -27.82
N ALA A 20 14.52 12.03 -28.29
CA ALA A 20 14.35 12.31 -29.72
C ALA A 20 15.68 12.56 -30.49
N LEU A 21 16.78 12.80 -29.78
CA LEU A 21 18.12 13.06 -30.35
C LEU A 21 19.06 11.86 -30.26
N GLY A 22 18.60 10.68 -29.82
CA GLY A 22 19.43 9.48 -29.73
C GLY A 22 20.56 9.53 -28.70
N LEU A 23 20.63 10.59 -27.89
CA LEU A 23 21.54 10.73 -26.76
C LEU A 23 20.84 10.25 -25.49
N THR A 24 20.72 8.94 -25.32
CA THR A 24 20.39 8.39 -24.00
C THR A 24 21.62 8.55 -23.11
N PRO A 25 21.59 9.37 -22.04
CA PRO A 25 22.70 9.37 -21.10
C PRO A 25 22.71 8.00 -20.43
N SER A 26 23.79 7.24 -20.65
CA SER A 26 24.06 5.92 -20.06
C SER A 26 24.11 5.90 -18.52
N GLY A 27 23.80 7.02 -17.86
CA GLY A 27 23.88 7.22 -16.41
C GLY A 27 22.53 7.41 -15.71
N LEU A 28 21.39 7.28 -16.38
CA LEU A 28 20.07 7.36 -15.73
C LEU A 28 19.45 5.99 -15.44
N THR A 29 20.26 5.02 -15.02
CA THR A 29 19.77 3.88 -14.25
C THR A 29 19.40 4.37 -12.85
N LEU A 30 18.18 4.88 -12.67
CA LEU A 30 17.53 4.87 -11.36
C LEU A 30 17.10 3.42 -11.04
N ALA A 31 18.08 2.53 -10.94
CA ALA A 31 17.91 1.35 -10.11
C ALA A 31 17.93 1.90 -8.68
N ALA A 32 16.76 2.05 -8.08
CA ALA A 32 16.68 2.26 -6.65
C ALA A 32 17.27 1.02 -5.99
N GLU A 33 18.57 1.06 -5.68
CA GLU A 33 19.26 0.13 -4.81
C GLU A 33 18.58 0.24 -3.43
N ARG A 34 17.45 -0.44 -3.26
CA ARG A 34 16.94 -0.79 -1.94
C ARG A 34 17.92 -1.84 -1.42
N GLY A 35 18.97 -1.38 -0.72
CA GLY A 35 19.73 -2.25 0.18
C GLY A 35 18.75 -3.04 1.05
N PRO A 36 19.12 -4.25 1.55
CA PRO A 36 18.19 -5.18 2.18
C PRO A 36 17.30 -4.42 3.18
N GLY A 37 16.08 -4.15 2.74
CA GLY A 37 15.21 -3.22 3.45
C GLY A 37 14.86 -3.87 4.76
N ALA A 38 15.18 -3.22 5.87
CA ALA A 38 14.80 -3.71 7.19
C ALA A 38 13.32 -4.14 7.18
N LYS A 39 13.02 -5.27 7.82
CA LYS A 39 11.67 -5.82 7.87
C LYS A 39 10.70 -4.74 8.36
N LEU A 40 9.78 -4.33 7.48
CA LEU A 40 8.77 -3.33 7.81
C LEU A 40 7.69 -3.93 8.70
N LYS A 41 7.09 -3.07 9.52
CA LYS A 41 5.86 -3.34 10.25
C LYS A 41 4.75 -2.52 9.61
N VAL A 42 3.81 -3.19 8.96
CA VAL A 42 2.72 -2.59 8.19
C VAL A 42 1.43 -2.77 8.96
N LEU A 43 0.78 -1.67 9.31
CA LEU A 43 -0.54 -1.65 9.94
C LEU A 43 -1.55 -1.14 8.92
N VAL A 44 -2.61 -1.92 8.68
CA VAL A 44 -3.76 -1.49 7.87
C VAL A 44 -4.97 -1.39 8.78
N ALA A 45 -5.44 -0.16 8.99
CA ALA A 45 -6.58 0.12 9.84
C ALA A 45 -7.85 0.30 9.01
N GLY A 46 -8.94 -0.31 9.45
CA GLY A 46 -10.26 -0.20 8.85
C GLY A 46 -11.36 -0.07 9.90
N GLY A 47 -12.49 0.51 9.52
CA GLY A 47 -13.61 0.73 10.43
C GLY A 47 -14.20 -0.59 10.92
N HIS A 48 -14.32 -1.55 10.02
CA HIS A 48 -14.97 -2.84 10.25
C HIS A 48 -14.07 -3.99 9.75
N PRO A 49 -14.31 -5.23 10.20
CA PRO A 49 -13.78 -6.41 9.51
C PRO A 49 -14.18 -6.35 8.03
N ASP A 50 -13.29 -6.72 7.10
CA ASP A 50 -13.40 -6.54 5.62
C ASP A 50 -12.79 -5.24 5.09
N ASP A 51 -12.77 -4.13 5.83
CA ASP A 51 -12.24 -2.86 5.29
C ASP A 51 -10.73 -2.96 4.92
N PRO A 52 -9.83 -3.48 5.78
CA PRO A 52 -8.43 -3.70 5.39
C PRO A 52 -8.26 -4.67 4.22
N GLU A 53 -9.05 -5.74 4.18
CA GLU A 53 -8.99 -6.80 3.18
C GLU A 53 -9.47 -6.32 1.81
N SER A 54 -10.64 -5.69 1.74
CA SER A 54 -11.24 -5.18 0.51
C SER A 54 -10.53 -3.93 0.00
N GLY A 55 -10.07 -3.05 0.89
CA GLY A 55 -9.37 -1.81 0.50
C GLY A 55 -7.90 -2.01 0.13
N CYS A 56 -7.21 -2.91 0.84
CA CYS A 56 -5.75 -3.03 0.79
C CYS A 56 -5.24 -4.48 0.72
N GLY A 57 -6.09 -5.50 0.60
CA GLY A 57 -5.70 -6.91 0.69
C GLY A 57 -4.60 -7.31 -0.29
N GLY A 58 -4.66 -6.85 -1.54
CA GLY A 58 -3.58 -7.09 -2.52
C GLY A 58 -2.25 -6.44 -2.12
N THR A 59 -2.29 -5.26 -1.50
CA THR A 59 -1.09 -4.60 -0.98
C THR A 59 -0.54 -5.33 0.24
N MET A 60 -1.42 -5.72 1.18
CA MET A 60 -1.07 -6.50 2.37
C MET A 60 -0.39 -7.81 2.00
N ALA A 61 -0.96 -8.56 1.05
CA ALA A 61 -0.38 -9.80 0.53
C ALA A 61 1.02 -9.56 -0.04
N ARG A 62 1.22 -8.52 -0.85
CA ARG A 62 2.54 -8.19 -1.41
C ARG A 62 3.59 -7.86 -0.34
N TYR A 63 3.20 -7.18 0.74
CA TYR A 63 4.13 -6.91 1.85
C TYR A 63 4.42 -8.18 2.66
N ALA A 64 3.42 -9.03 2.87
CA ALA A 64 3.60 -10.33 3.53
C ALA A 64 4.52 -11.26 2.72
N ASP A 65 4.30 -11.38 1.41
CA ASP A 65 5.14 -12.16 0.48
C ASP A 65 6.59 -11.65 0.42
N ALA A 66 6.79 -10.35 0.59
CA ALA A 66 8.11 -9.73 0.72
C ALA A 66 8.75 -9.93 2.11
N GLY A 67 8.10 -10.68 3.01
CA GLY A 67 8.61 -11.03 4.34
C GLY A 67 8.45 -9.92 5.39
N HIS A 68 7.54 -8.96 5.18
CA HIS A 68 7.25 -7.91 6.17
C HIS A 68 6.20 -8.38 7.18
N ASP A 69 6.17 -7.75 8.37
CA ASP A 69 5.10 -7.96 9.34
C ASP A 69 3.88 -7.14 8.92
N VAL A 70 2.73 -7.78 8.76
CA VAL A 70 1.48 -7.13 8.33
C VAL A 70 0.38 -7.43 9.34
N VAL A 71 -0.29 -6.38 9.82
CA VAL A 71 -1.37 -6.48 10.81
C VAL A 71 -2.59 -5.71 10.31
N ALA A 72 -3.75 -6.35 10.33
CA ALA A 72 -5.04 -5.70 10.16
C ALA A 72 -5.55 -5.23 11.53
N LEU A 73 -6.00 -3.98 11.60
CA LEU A 73 -6.64 -3.39 12.78
C LEU A 73 -8.08 -3.02 12.44
N TYR A 74 -9.03 -3.70 13.06
CA TYR A 74 -10.45 -3.36 12.98
C TYR A 74 -10.82 -2.46 14.15
N LEU A 75 -11.41 -1.30 13.86
CA LEU A 75 -11.82 -0.32 14.88
C LEU A 75 -13.14 -0.70 15.56
N THR A 76 -13.98 -1.48 14.87
CA THR A 76 -15.22 -2.06 15.36
C THR A 76 -15.25 -3.55 15.05
N ARG A 77 -16.29 -4.25 15.51
CA ARG A 77 -16.53 -5.66 15.15
C ARG A 77 -17.49 -5.78 13.97
N GLY A 78 -17.88 -4.65 13.37
CA GLY A 78 -18.85 -4.64 12.28
C GLY A 78 -20.23 -5.13 12.70
N GLU A 79 -20.60 -4.90 13.96
CA GLU A 79 -21.78 -5.43 14.62
C GLU A 79 -23.11 -5.03 13.98
N ALA A 80 -23.15 -3.95 13.20
CA ALA A 80 -24.34 -3.52 12.47
C ALA A 80 -24.36 -3.99 10.99
N GLY A 81 -23.42 -4.84 10.58
CA GLY A 81 -23.21 -5.20 9.17
C GLY A 81 -23.98 -6.43 8.67
N ILE A 82 -24.78 -7.08 9.51
CA ILE A 82 -25.59 -8.25 9.12
C ILE A 82 -27.06 -7.92 9.38
N GLU A 83 -27.83 -7.75 8.31
CA GLU A 83 -29.27 -7.45 8.39
C GLU A 83 -30.03 -8.59 9.11
N GLY A 84 -30.99 -8.21 9.96
CA GLY A 84 -31.80 -9.17 10.72
C GLY A 84 -31.07 -9.90 11.86
N THR A 85 -29.80 -9.59 12.13
CA THR A 85 -29.00 -10.21 13.20
C THR A 85 -28.76 -9.21 14.34
N SER A 86 -28.77 -9.70 15.59
CA SER A 86 -28.44 -8.84 16.73
C SER A 86 -26.99 -8.35 16.66
N HIS A 87 -26.68 -7.17 17.21
CA HIS A 87 -25.31 -6.64 17.22
C HIS A 87 -24.32 -7.60 17.89
N VAL A 88 -24.75 -8.29 18.95
CA VAL A 88 -23.91 -9.25 19.69
C VAL A 88 -23.58 -10.45 18.81
N ASP A 89 -24.56 -10.98 18.08
CA ASP A 89 -24.35 -12.14 17.22
C ASP A 89 -23.55 -11.75 15.97
N ALA A 90 -23.83 -10.59 15.38
CA ALA A 90 -23.09 -10.09 14.23
C ALA A 90 -21.61 -9.83 14.58
N ALA A 91 -21.32 -9.25 15.74
CA ALA A 91 -19.95 -9.09 16.23
C ALA A 91 -19.23 -10.44 16.39
N ARG A 92 -19.92 -11.46 16.93
CA ARG A 92 -19.37 -12.82 17.12
C ARG A 92 -19.12 -13.54 15.79
N ILE A 93 -19.97 -13.32 14.79
CA ILE A 93 -19.81 -13.92 13.46
C ILE A 93 -18.61 -13.32 12.74
N ARG A 94 -18.36 -12.02 12.91
CA ARG A 94 -17.34 -11.27 12.14
C ARG A 94 -15.96 -11.22 12.79
N THR A 95 -15.80 -11.59 14.07
CA THR A 95 -14.51 -11.64 14.79
C THR A 95 -14.46 -12.80 15.79
#